data_AF-A0A800IF58-F1
#
_entry.id   AF-A0A800IF58-F1
#
_cell.length_a   1.000
_cell.length_b   1.000
_cell.length_c   1.000
_cell.angle_alpha   90.00
_cell.angle_beta   90.00
_cell.angle_gamma   90.00
#
_symmetry.space_group_name_H-M   'P 1'
#
loop_
_entity.id
_entity.type
_entity.pdbx_description
1 polymer ?
#
loop_
_entity_poly.entity_id
_entity_poly.type
_entity_poly.pdbx_seq_one_letter_code
_entity_poly.pdbx_strand_id
1 'polypeptide(L)'
;MPPVEDLGSPTLTDSSSLSTVGLDQVLFGQTAYQAQRAAGTRFTPITPINDVCYQATPDNGPEGITFWITDGTVERIDIDTPDLTTRSGAGLGNTEVRINEMFGERIVTTPLPDGSGNLLAYVPQDESDKEFRVMFVSDGDTIVRLWSGRLPWAEVLSAGCPAVSG
;
A
#
# COMPACT_ATOMS: atom_id res chain seq x y z
N MET A 1 -2.20 11.20 16.94
CA MET A 1 -3.13 11.78 15.97
C MET A 1 -4.32 12.37 16.73
N PRO A 2 -4.95 13.45 16.25
CA PRO A 2 -6.19 13.95 16.85
C PRO A 2 -7.28 12.86 16.81
N PRO A 3 -8.15 12.77 17.82
CA PRO A 3 -9.27 11.84 17.80
C PRO A 3 -10.25 12.19 16.66
N VAL A 4 -10.79 11.16 16.00
CA VAL A 4 -11.87 11.28 15.01
C VAL A 4 -13.16 10.75 15.62
N GLU A 5 -14.19 11.57 15.65
CA GLU A 5 -15.53 11.21 16.15
C GLU A 5 -16.46 10.87 14.98
N ASP A 6 -17.58 10.21 15.27
CA ASP A 6 -18.64 9.89 14.29
C ASP A 6 -18.17 9.17 13.02
N LEU A 7 -17.28 8.18 13.19
CA LEU A 7 -16.67 7.41 12.10
C LEU A 7 -17.67 6.54 11.31
N GLY A 8 -18.85 6.24 11.87
CA GLY A 8 -19.77 5.26 11.28
C GLY A 8 -19.30 3.81 11.53
N SER A 9 -19.69 2.89 10.66
CA SER A 9 -19.29 1.48 10.74
C SER A 9 -18.00 1.23 9.95
N PRO A 10 -17.08 0.37 10.43
CA PRO A 10 -15.89 0.00 9.68
C PRO A 10 -16.23 -0.54 8.29
N THR A 11 -15.50 -0.07 7.27
CA THR A 11 -15.72 -0.44 5.87
C THR A 11 -14.65 -1.36 5.31
N LEU A 12 -13.48 -1.43 5.97
CA LEU A 12 -12.40 -2.33 5.59
C LEU A 12 -12.72 -3.74 6.11
N THR A 13 -12.71 -4.73 5.22
CA THR A 13 -13.06 -6.12 5.53
C THR A 13 -12.17 -7.08 4.75
N ASP A 14 -12.29 -8.39 4.98
CA ASP A 14 -11.50 -9.39 4.23
C ASP A 14 -11.87 -9.45 2.73
N SER A 15 -12.93 -8.74 2.30
CA SER A 15 -13.27 -8.55 0.89
C SER A 15 -12.68 -7.26 0.30
N SER A 16 -11.96 -6.46 1.08
CA SER A 16 -11.31 -5.25 0.61
C SER A 16 -10.25 -5.56 -0.44
N SER A 17 -10.07 -4.62 -1.37
CA SER A 17 -9.13 -4.83 -2.47
C SER A 17 -8.24 -3.63 -2.72
N LEU A 18 -6.94 -3.89 -2.87
CA LEU A 18 -5.97 -2.89 -3.21
C LEU A 18 -6.14 -2.48 -4.68
N SER A 19 -6.05 -1.19 -4.96
CA SER A 19 -6.06 -0.64 -6.31
C SER A 19 -4.86 0.27 -6.51
N THR A 20 -4.67 0.75 -7.73
CA THR A 20 -3.65 1.76 -8.04
C THR A 20 -3.83 3.06 -7.26
N VAL A 21 -5.04 3.38 -6.79
CA VAL A 21 -5.36 4.68 -6.17
C VAL A 21 -5.68 4.60 -4.68
N GLY A 22 -5.62 3.41 -4.08
CA GLY A 22 -5.91 3.20 -2.66
C GLY A 22 -6.54 1.83 -2.35
N LEU A 23 -7.17 1.72 -1.19
CA LEU A 23 -7.83 0.53 -0.66
C LEU A 23 -9.31 0.84 -0.40
N ASP A 24 -10.19 0.29 -1.25
CA ASP A 24 -11.62 0.61 -1.29
C ASP A 24 -11.93 2.12 -1.22
N GLN A 25 -12.41 2.59 -0.07
CA GLN A 25 -12.82 3.98 0.15
C GLN A 25 -11.66 4.89 0.62
N VAL A 26 -10.56 4.29 1.09
CA VAL A 26 -9.36 5.01 1.49
C VAL A 26 -8.51 5.26 0.26
N LEU A 27 -8.41 6.52 -0.15
CA LEU A 27 -7.72 6.94 -1.38
C LEU A 27 -6.45 7.73 -1.08
N PHE A 28 -5.46 7.66 -1.97
CA PHE A 28 -4.23 8.42 -1.81
C PHE A 28 -4.47 9.94 -1.87
N GLY A 29 -3.73 10.69 -1.05
CA GLY A 29 -3.91 12.14 -0.87
C GLY A 29 -5.03 12.54 0.10
N GLN A 30 -5.82 11.59 0.62
CA GLN A 30 -6.69 11.88 1.76
C GLN A 30 -5.82 12.19 2.98
N THR A 31 -6.18 13.24 3.71
CA THR A 31 -5.62 13.46 5.06
C THR A 31 -5.90 12.25 5.95
N ALA A 32 -5.07 12.01 6.97
CA ALA A 32 -5.29 10.93 7.91
C ALA A 32 -6.68 11.00 8.60
N TYR A 33 -7.23 12.22 8.76
CA TYR A 33 -8.60 12.42 9.23
C TYR A 33 -9.65 11.89 8.21
N GLN A 34 -9.52 12.28 6.94
CA GLN A 34 -10.43 11.85 5.88
C GLN A 34 -10.35 10.33 5.66
N ALA A 35 -9.14 9.76 5.69
CA ALA A 35 -8.93 8.34 5.52
C ALA A 35 -9.59 7.51 6.64
N GLN A 36 -9.47 7.94 7.91
CA GLN A 36 -10.18 7.29 9.02
C GLN A 36 -11.70 7.34 8.83
N ARG A 37 -12.25 8.50 8.41
CA ARG A 37 -13.67 8.63 8.11
C ARG A 37 -14.12 7.73 6.94
N ALA A 38 -13.30 7.61 5.91
CA ALA A 38 -13.58 6.75 4.77
C ALA A 38 -13.54 5.26 5.16
N ALA A 39 -12.62 4.89 6.06
CA ALA A 39 -12.47 3.52 6.57
C ALA A 39 -13.51 3.15 7.63
N GLY A 40 -14.21 4.13 8.20
CA GLY A 40 -15.12 3.95 9.32
C GLY A 40 -14.45 3.47 10.61
N THR A 41 -13.15 3.71 10.76
CA THR A 41 -12.35 3.27 11.91
C THR A 41 -11.22 4.25 12.19
N ARG A 42 -10.76 4.28 13.45
CA ARG A 42 -9.55 5.00 13.84
C ARG A 42 -8.33 4.28 13.31
N PHE A 43 -7.25 5.03 13.15
CA PHE A 43 -5.92 4.50 12.85
C PHE A 43 -5.01 4.66 14.07
N THR A 44 -4.33 3.58 14.44
CA THR A 44 -3.31 3.58 15.50
C THR A 44 -1.92 3.66 14.87
N PRO A 45 -1.11 4.69 15.19
CA PRO A 45 0.28 4.76 14.77
C PRO A 45 1.10 3.59 15.31
N ILE A 46 1.87 2.96 14.44
CA ILE A 46 2.80 1.87 14.78
C ILE A 46 4.26 2.31 14.74
N THR A 47 4.52 3.53 14.25
CA THR A 47 5.80 4.23 14.37
C THR A 47 5.60 5.58 15.05
N PRO A 48 6.67 6.21 15.59
CA PRO A 48 6.57 7.58 16.10
C PRO A 48 6.03 8.53 15.04
N ILE A 49 5.03 9.33 15.41
CA ILE A 49 4.50 10.39 14.56
C ILE A 49 5.58 11.48 14.45
N ASN A 50 5.90 11.86 13.22
CA ASN A 50 6.66 13.05 12.90
C ASN A 50 6.04 13.74 11.67
N ASP A 51 6.53 14.93 11.35
CA ASP A 51 5.95 15.76 10.28
C ASP A 51 6.24 15.23 8.87
N VAL A 52 7.20 14.31 8.72
CA VAL A 52 7.62 13.78 7.42
C VAL A 52 6.86 12.51 7.07
N CYS A 53 6.91 11.49 7.91
CA CYS A 53 6.27 10.21 7.63
C CYS A 53 6.07 9.39 8.91
N TYR A 54 4.91 8.77 9.05
CA TYR A 54 4.66 7.72 10.02
C TYR A 54 3.75 6.64 9.45
N GLN A 55 3.77 5.47 10.08
CA GLN A 55 2.93 4.35 9.71
C GLN A 55 1.82 4.16 10.75
N ALA A 56 0.65 3.76 10.28
CA ALA A 56 -0.51 3.46 11.13
C ALA A 56 -1.29 2.26 10.59
N THR A 57 -2.02 1.58 11.47
CA THR A 57 -2.88 0.45 11.14
C THR A 57 -4.33 0.76 11.54
N PRO A 58 -5.36 0.23 10.86
CA PRO A 58 -6.74 0.46 11.28
C PRO A 58 -7.06 -0.31 12.57
N ASP A 59 -7.78 0.33 13.51
CA ASP A 59 -8.20 -0.31 14.76
C ASP A 59 -9.22 -1.43 14.53
N ASN A 60 -9.99 -1.36 13.44
CA ASN A 60 -10.97 -2.36 13.03
C ASN A 60 -10.84 -2.61 11.53
N GLY A 61 -10.72 -3.87 11.15
CA GLY A 61 -10.53 -4.32 9.77
C GLY A 61 -9.61 -5.55 9.75
N PRO A 62 -9.23 -6.03 8.56
CA PRO A 62 -8.27 -7.12 8.43
C PRO A 62 -6.91 -6.73 9.01
N GLU A 63 -6.24 -7.72 9.60
CA GLU A 63 -4.82 -7.59 9.94
C GLU A 63 -3.97 -7.47 8.66
N GLY A 64 -2.76 -6.94 8.80
CA GLY A 64 -1.82 -6.82 7.69
C GLY A 64 -2.02 -5.60 6.79
N ILE A 65 -2.86 -4.62 7.18
CA ILE A 65 -2.95 -3.32 6.50
C ILE A 65 -2.10 -2.29 7.24
N THR A 66 -1.16 -1.68 6.51
CA THR A 66 -0.36 -0.54 7.01
C THR A 66 -0.49 0.67 6.10
N PHE A 67 -0.97 1.78 6.64
CA PHE A 67 -1.00 3.09 5.98
C PHE A 67 0.31 3.84 6.23
N TRP A 68 0.93 4.33 5.17
CA TRP A 68 2.01 5.32 5.24
C TRP A 68 1.39 6.71 5.09
N ILE A 69 1.61 7.53 6.11
CA ILE A 69 1.09 8.87 6.18
C ILE A 69 2.27 9.84 6.11
N THR A 70 2.34 10.58 5.00
CA THR A 70 3.41 11.54 4.70
C THR A 70 2.80 12.93 4.59
N ASP A 71 3.41 13.93 5.21
CA ASP A 71 2.89 15.32 5.21
C ASP A 71 1.39 15.40 5.61
N GLY A 72 0.94 14.45 6.43
CA GLY A 72 -0.44 14.33 6.91
C GLY A 72 -1.43 13.59 5.99
N THR A 73 -1.02 13.14 4.80
CA THR A 73 -1.86 12.40 3.84
C THR A 73 -1.46 10.95 3.66
N VAL A 74 -2.41 10.08 3.32
CA VAL A 74 -2.14 8.68 2.96
C VAL A 74 -1.48 8.65 1.59
N GLU A 75 -0.24 8.16 1.52
CA GLU A 75 0.53 8.13 0.27
C GLU A 75 0.95 6.72 -0.14
N ARG A 76 0.79 5.73 0.75
CA ARG A 76 1.06 4.32 0.46
C ARG A 76 0.30 3.41 1.43
N ILE A 77 -0.06 2.23 0.94
CA ILE A 77 -0.73 1.17 1.70
C ILE A 77 0.00 -0.15 1.44
N ASP A 78 0.50 -0.77 2.50
CA ASP A 78 1.15 -2.08 2.48
C ASP A 78 0.16 -3.15 2.92
N ILE A 79 0.25 -4.31 2.27
CA ILE A 79 -0.58 -5.50 2.50
C ILE A 79 0.35 -6.68 2.81
N ASP A 80 0.30 -7.14 4.06
CA ASP A 80 1.13 -8.22 4.60
C ASP A 80 0.33 -9.49 4.91
N THR A 81 -0.88 -9.61 4.34
CA THR A 81 -1.76 -10.80 4.47
C THR A 81 -2.10 -11.39 3.11
N PRO A 82 -2.16 -12.73 2.95
CA PRO A 82 -2.63 -13.36 1.72
C PRO A 82 -4.14 -13.23 1.49
N ASP A 83 -4.91 -12.84 2.50
CA ASP A 83 -6.36 -12.72 2.40
C ASP A 83 -6.79 -11.51 1.55
N LEU A 84 -5.93 -10.49 1.49
CA LEU A 84 -6.17 -9.29 0.69
C LEU A 84 -5.34 -9.31 -0.58
N THR A 85 -5.98 -8.94 -1.68
CA THR A 85 -5.36 -8.89 -3.01
C THR A 85 -5.67 -7.57 -3.68
N THR A 86 -5.03 -7.32 -4.82
CA THR A 86 -5.48 -6.26 -5.73
C THR A 86 -6.87 -6.56 -6.28
N ARG A 87 -7.56 -5.56 -6.84
CA ARG A 87 -8.85 -5.76 -7.53
C ARG A 87 -8.83 -6.86 -8.60
N SER A 88 -7.67 -7.10 -9.21
CA SER A 88 -7.48 -8.13 -10.23
C SER A 88 -7.17 -9.52 -9.65
N GLY A 89 -7.03 -9.65 -8.33
CA GLY A 89 -6.69 -10.89 -7.63
C GLY A 89 -5.19 -11.16 -7.49
N ALA A 90 -4.32 -10.21 -7.85
CA ALA A 90 -2.88 -10.35 -7.63
C ALA A 90 -2.53 -10.08 -6.16
N GLY A 91 -1.74 -10.95 -5.53
CA GLY A 91 -1.42 -10.84 -4.11
C GLY A 91 -0.24 -11.70 -3.67
N LEU A 92 -0.05 -11.79 -2.36
CA LEU A 92 0.98 -12.63 -1.75
C LEU A 92 0.80 -14.10 -2.16
N GLY A 93 1.91 -14.81 -2.39
CA GLY A 93 1.94 -16.20 -2.83
C GLY A 93 1.69 -16.44 -4.32
N ASN A 94 1.32 -15.41 -5.10
CA ASN A 94 1.34 -15.53 -6.57
C ASN A 94 2.78 -15.64 -7.08
N THR A 95 2.99 -16.33 -8.21
CA THR A 95 4.33 -16.38 -8.85
C THR A 95 4.59 -15.15 -9.70
N GLU A 96 5.87 -14.83 -9.96
CA GLU A 96 6.24 -13.80 -10.94
C GLU A 96 5.61 -14.05 -12.31
N VAL A 97 5.56 -15.31 -12.74
CA VAL A 97 4.91 -15.71 -14.00
C VAL A 97 3.45 -15.30 -13.99
N ARG A 98 2.72 -15.59 -12.92
CA ARG A 98 1.31 -15.22 -12.78
C ARG A 98 1.11 -13.71 -12.84
N ILE A 99 1.95 -12.93 -12.15
CA ILE A 99 1.87 -11.46 -12.19
C ILE A 99 2.11 -10.94 -13.62
N ASN A 100 3.10 -11.47 -14.32
CA ASN A 100 3.37 -11.10 -15.72
C ASN A 100 2.24 -11.52 -16.67
N GLU A 101 1.63 -12.69 -16.49
CA GLU A 101 0.45 -13.12 -17.27
C GLU A 101 -0.74 -12.18 -17.08
N MET A 102 -0.94 -11.67 -15.86
CA MET A 102 -2.07 -10.80 -15.53
C MET A 102 -1.93 -9.40 -16.12
N PHE A 103 -0.72 -8.86 -16.17
CA PHE A 103 -0.50 -7.43 -16.45
C PHE A 103 0.38 -7.15 -17.67
N GLY A 104 1.10 -8.15 -18.17
CA GLY A 104 1.92 -8.08 -19.38
C GLY A 104 2.94 -6.94 -19.35
N GLU A 105 2.96 -6.15 -20.42
CA GLU A 105 3.88 -5.02 -20.60
C GLU A 105 3.77 -3.91 -19.54
N ARG A 106 2.74 -3.95 -18.68
CA ARG A 106 2.59 -3.00 -17.57
C ARG A 106 3.47 -3.33 -16.37
N ILE A 107 4.15 -4.48 -16.38
CA ILE A 107 5.10 -4.85 -15.34
C ILE A 107 6.51 -4.48 -15.76
N VAL A 108 7.18 -3.71 -14.90
CA VAL A 108 8.61 -3.44 -14.97
C VAL A 108 9.31 -4.23 -13.86
N THR A 109 10.09 -5.23 -14.24
CA THR A 109 10.85 -6.07 -13.29
C THR A 109 12.27 -5.55 -13.11
N THR A 110 12.68 -5.36 -11.87
CA THR A 110 14.05 -4.98 -11.49
C THR A 110 14.59 -5.93 -10.42
N PRO A 111 15.78 -6.52 -10.58
CA PRO A 111 16.40 -7.32 -9.52
C PRO A 111 16.61 -6.52 -8.24
N LEU A 112 16.40 -7.15 -7.08
CA LEU A 112 16.70 -6.53 -5.80
C LEU A 112 18.22 -6.36 -5.64
N PRO A 113 18.70 -5.27 -4.98
CA PRO A 113 20.12 -5.01 -4.83
C PRO A 113 20.92 -6.11 -4.10
N ASP A 114 20.26 -6.86 -3.21
CA ASP A 114 20.84 -7.96 -2.45
C ASP A 114 20.76 -9.32 -3.17
N GLY A 115 20.15 -9.36 -4.36
CA GLY A 115 19.97 -10.58 -5.15
C GLY A 115 18.95 -11.56 -4.57
N SER A 116 18.15 -11.17 -3.58
CA SER A 116 17.17 -12.03 -2.91
C SER A 116 15.91 -12.31 -3.73
N GLY A 117 15.72 -11.60 -4.85
CA GLY A 117 14.54 -11.73 -5.71
C GLY A 117 14.37 -10.51 -6.60
N ASN A 118 13.13 -10.19 -6.95
CA ASN A 118 12.80 -9.11 -7.87
C ASN A 118 11.76 -8.15 -7.29
N LEU A 119 11.82 -6.89 -7.73
CA LEU A 119 10.76 -5.91 -7.60
C LEU A 119 10.01 -5.83 -8.93
N LEU A 120 8.72 -6.16 -8.92
CA LEU A 120 7.83 -6.04 -10.06
C LEU A 120 6.93 -4.82 -9.83
N ALA A 121 7.13 -3.77 -10.62
CA ALA A 121 6.34 -2.55 -10.56
C ALA A 121 5.25 -2.58 -11.63
N TYR A 122 3.98 -2.56 -11.23
CA TYR A 122 2.88 -2.25 -12.13
C TYR A 122 2.85 -0.74 -12.41
N VAL A 123 3.00 -0.38 -13.67
CA VAL A 123 2.96 0.99 -14.18
C VAL A 123 1.65 1.20 -14.95
N PRO A 124 0.71 2.00 -14.43
CA PRO A 124 -0.50 2.37 -15.16
C PRO A 124 -0.16 3.07 -16.48
N GLN A 125 -0.94 2.79 -17.53
CA GLN A 125 -0.80 3.47 -18.83
C GLN A 125 -1.70 4.70 -18.94
N ASP A 126 -2.75 4.79 -18.12
CA ASP A 126 -3.67 5.91 -18.12
C ASP A 126 -2.99 7.15 -17.52
N GLU A 127 -3.13 8.28 -18.20
CA GLU A 127 -2.44 9.54 -17.82
C GLU A 127 -2.88 10.04 -16.43
N SER A 128 -4.11 9.74 -16.01
CA SER A 128 -4.62 10.06 -14.67
C SER A 128 -3.92 9.31 -13.55
N ASP A 129 -3.32 8.15 -13.87
CA ASP A 129 -2.81 7.20 -12.89
C ASP A 129 -1.28 7.10 -12.92
N LYS A 130 -0.61 7.90 -13.77
CA LYS A 130 0.85 7.86 -13.98
C LYS A 130 1.68 8.08 -12.72
N GLU A 131 1.09 8.73 -11.70
CA GLU A 131 1.73 9.01 -10.42
C GLU A 131 1.61 7.85 -9.41
N PHE A 132 0.93 6.75 -9.77
CA PHE A 132 0.73 5.63 -8.87
C PHE A 132 1.45 4.37 -9.34
N ARG A 133 1.76 3.48 -8.38
CA ARG A 133 2.28 2.14 -8.65
C ARG A 133 1.57 1.11 -7.77
N VAL A 134 1.56 -0.12 -8.24
CA VAL A 134 1.40 -1.30 -7.38
C VAL A 134 2.71 -2.06 -7.46
N MET A 135 3.29 -2.41 -6.32
CA MET A 135 4.60 -3.02 -6.23
C MET A 135 4.46 -4.41 -5.63
N PHE A 136 5.12 -5.37 -6.25
CA PHE A 136 5.23 -6.73 -5.77
C PHE A 136 6.71 -7.05 -5.57
N VAL A 137 7.09 -7.49 -4.39
CA VAL A 137 8.44 -8.04 -4.16
C VAL A 137 8.34 -9.54 -4.16
N SER A 138 9.17 -10.20 -4.96
CA SER A 138 9.32 -11.65 -4.95
C SER A 138 10.58 -12.09 -4.23
N ASP A 139 10.62 -13.36 -3.84
CA ASP A 139 11.82 -14.10 -3.42
C ASP A 139 12.54 -14.79 -4.60
N GLY A 140 12.24 -14.36 -5.83
CA GLY A 140 12.70 -14.97 -7.08
C GLY A 140 11.74 -16.01 -7.68
N ASP A 141 10.67 -16.37 -6.97
CA ASP A 141 9.57 -17.17 -7.54
C ASP A 141 8.21 -16.60 -7.14
N THR A 142 7.99 -16.39 -5.84
CA THR A 142 6.70 -16.02 -5.26
C THR A 142 6.69 -14.62 -4.67
N ILE A 143 5.55 -13.94 -4.75
CA ILE A 143 5.36 -12.61 -4.17
C ILE A 143 5.27 -12.73 -2.65
N VAL A 144 6.16 -12.02 -1.96
CA VAL A 144 6.30 -11.99 -0.50
C VAL A 144 5.98 -10.63 0.12
N ARG A 145 5.91 -9.54 -0.67
CA ARG A 145 5.39 -8.24 -0.22
C ARG A 145 4.55 -7.59 -1.31
N LEU A 146 3.51 -6.87 -0.90
CA LEU A 146 2.59 -6.13 -1.78
C LEU A 146 2.31 -4.75 -1.20
N TRP A 147 2.40 -3.71 -2.01
CA TRP A 147 1.88 -2.40 -1.65
C TRP A 147 1.43 -1.60 -2.87
N SER A 148 0.68 -0.54 -2.64
CA SER A 148 0.39 0.50 -3.64
C SER A 148 0.65 1.86 -3.03
N GLY A 149 0.98 2.85 -3.87
CA GLY A 149 1.19 4.21 -3.41
C GLY A 149 1.31 5.20 -4.55
N ARG A 150 1.41 6.48 -4.15
CA ARG A 150 1.79 7.59 -5.02
C ARG A 150 3.31 7.75 -5.02
N LEU A 151 3.86 8.19 -6.14
CA LEU A 151 5.28 8.56 -6.24
C LEU A 151 5.58 9.79 -5.35
N PRO A 152 6.76 9.84 -4.70
CA PRO A 152 7.84 8.85 -4.76
C PRO A 152 7.67 7.66 -3.80
N TRP A 153 6.71 7.71 -2.87
CA TRP A 153 6.55 6.76 -1.76
C TRP A 153 6.29 5.32 -2.20
N ALA A 154 5.63 5.15 -3.34
CA ALA A 154 5.39 3.85 -3.95
C ALA A 154 6.71 3.13 -4.32
N GLU A 155 7.77 3.84 -4.66
CA GLU A 155 9.04 3.23 -5.10
C GLU A 155 10.05 3.04 -3.96
N VAL A 156 9.69 3.41 -2.73
CA VAL A 156 10.54 3.22 -1.55
C VAL A 156 10.54 1.74 -1.14
N LEU A 157 11.66 1.03 -1.27
CA LEU A 157 11.71 -0.40 -0.93
C LEU A 157 11.67 -0.69 0.59
N SER A 158 12.09 0.27 1.42
CA SER A 158 12.14 0.08 2.87
C SER A 158 10.76 -0.24 3.46
N ALA A 159 10.75 -1.04 4.52
CA ALA A 159 9.53 -1.39 5.26
C ALA A 159 9.07 -0.27 6.21
N GLY A 160 9.90 0.75 6.43
CA GLY A 160 9.60 1.88 7.31
C GLY A 160 9.85 3.21 6.63
N CYS A 161 9.17 4.24 7.14
CA CYS A 161 9.40 5.63 6.78
C CYS A 161 10.90 5.97 6.86
N PRO A 162 11.47 6.64 5.84
CA PRO A 162 12.85 7.09 5.92
C PRO A 162 13.01 8.00 7.14
N ALA A 163 14.02 7.73 7.96
CA ALA A 163 14.35 8.60 9.08
C ALA A 163 14.75 9.97 8.52
N VAL A 164 14.17 11.03 9.07
CA VAL A 164 14.62 12.40 8.78
C VAL A 164 16.02 12.52 9.38
N SER A 165 17.05 12.55 8.53
CA SER A 165 18.36 13.04 8.96
C SER A 165 18.21 14.53 9.23
N GLY A 166 18.19 14.89 10.52
CA GLY A 166 18.23 16.29 10.96
C GLY A 166 19.52 17.01 10.60
#